data_AF-A0A847VI81-F1
#
_entry.id   AF-A0A847VI81-F1
#
_cell.length_a   1.000
_cell.length_b   1.000
_cell.length_c   1.000
_cell.angle_alpha   90.00
_cell.angle_beta   90.00
_cell.angle_gamma   90.00
#
_symmetry.space_group_name_H-M   'P 1'
#
loop_
_entity.id
_entity.type
_entity.pdbx_description
1 polymer ?
#
loop_
_entity_poly.entity_id
_entity_poly.type
_entity_poly.pdbx_seq_one_letter_code
_entity_poly.pdbx_strand_id
1 'polypeptide(L)' 'MPTLPTEIASLLHRGAVIPAHPLALDAARRLDPRRQRALTRYY' A
#
# COMPACT_ATOMS: atom_id res chain seq x y z
N MET A 1 5.71 -13.61 -16.51
CA MET A 1 5.52 -12.82 -15.26
C MET A 1 6.14 -11.46 -15.48
N PRO A 2 5.47 -10.34 -15.15
CA PRO A 2 6.08 -9.03 -15.26
C PRO A 2 7.29 -8.93 -14.33
N THR A 3 8.39 -8.40 -14.84
CA THR A 3 9.62 -8.15 -14.08
C THR A 3 9.58 -6.75 -13.47
N LEU A 4 9.92 -6.63 -12.19
CA LEU A 4 10.02 -5.34 -11.51
C LEU A 4 11.21 -4.52 -12.05
N PRO A 5 11.10 -3.18 -12.13
CA PRO A 5 12.26 -2.32 -12.32
C PRO A 5 13.37 -2.61 -11.31
N THR A 6 14.61 -2.56 -11.76
CA THR A 6 15.80 -2.94 -10.97
C THR A 6 15.89 -2.17 -9.65
N GLU A 7 15.50 -0.90 -9.64
CA GLU A 7 15.53 -0.03 -8.48
C GLU A 7 14.53 -0.50 -7.41
N ILE A 8 13.32 -0.87 -7.83
CA ILE A 8 12.27 -1.38 -6.94
C ILE A 8 12.67 -2.76 -6.40
N ALA A 9 13.15 -3.66 -7.26
CA ALA A 9 13.61 -4.97 -6.84
C ALA A 9 14.75 -4.85 -5.81
N SER A 10 15.74 -4.01 -6.06
CA SER A 10 16.87 -3.78 -5.14
C SER A 10 16.41 -3.23 -3.80
N LEU A 11 15.44 -2.29 -3.79
CA LEU A 11 14.87 -1.76 -2.56
C LEU A 11 14.22 -2.86 -1.71
N LEU A 12 13.38 -3.70 -2.32
CA LEU A 12 12.71 -4.79 -1.62
C LEU A 12 13.69 -5.82 -1.05
N HIS A 13 14.73 -6.19 -1.81
CA HIS A 13 15.75 -7.16 -1.35
C HIS A 13 16.61 -6.64 -0.19
N ARG A 14 16.78 -5.32 -0.05
CA ARG A 14 17.49 -4.72 1.08
C ARG A 14 16.67 -4.71 2.38
N GLY A 15 15.39 -5.10 2.32
CA GLY A 15 14.45 -4.98 3.42
C GLY A 15 13.74 -3.63 3.40
N ALA A 16 12.43 -3.66 3.19
CA ALA A 16 11.56 -2.50 3.22
C ALA A 16 10.31 -2.80 4.04
N VAL A 17 9.76 -1.79 4.72
CA VAL A 17 8.50 -1.92 5.44
C VAL A 17 7.35 -1.79 4.44
N ILE A 18 6.45 -2.76 4.44
CA ILE A 18 5.18 -2.70 3.72
C ILE A 18 4.08 -2.63 4.79
N PRO A 19 3.46 -1.46 5.01
CA PRO A 19 2.47 -1.30 6.07
C PRO A 19 1.22 -2.14 5.75
N ALA A 20 0.82 -2.98 6.70
CA ALA A 20 -0.42 -3.76 6.62
C ALA A 20 -1.61 -2.93 7.11
N HIS A 21 -1.86 -1.77 6.50
CA HIS A 21 -2.97 -0.91 6.90
C HIS A 21 -4.32 -1.48 6.42
N PRO A 22 -5.43 -1.26 7.17
CA PRO A 22 -6.76 -1.70 6.75
C PRO A 22 -7.21 -1.10 5.40
N LEU A 23 -8.15 -1.77 4.74
CA LEU A 23 -8.87 -1.23 3.59
C LEU A 23 -10.06 -0.41 4.07
N ALA A 24 -10.05 0.89 3.80
CA ALA A 24 -11.14 1.79 4.14
C ALA A 24 -12.28 1.63 3.12
N LEU A 25 -13.42 1.12 3.58
CA LEU A 25 -14.62 0.95 2.76
C LEU A 25 -15.77 1.84 3.26
N ASP A 26 -16.62 2.29 2.34
CA ASP A 26 -17.89 2.92 2.65
C ASP A 26 -18.98 1.88 3.00
N ALA A 27 -20.18 2.35 3.35
CA ALA A 27 -21.30 1.48 3.70
C ALA A 27 -21.75 0.55 2.56
N ALA A 28 -21.44 0.89 1.31
CA ALA A 28 -21.70 0.07 0.14
C ALA A 28 -20.54 -0.88 -0.22
N ARG A 29 -19.52 -0.98 0.66
CA ARG A 29 -18.28 -1.76 0.46
C ARG A 29 -17.42 -1.29 -0.70
N ARG A 30 -17.47 0.01 -1.04
CA ARG A 30 -16.60 0.63 -2.03
C ARG A 30 -15.41 1.30 -1.33
N LEU A 31 -14.26 1.34 -2.00
CA LEU A 31 -13.08 2.02 -1.49
C LEU A 31 -13.40 3.49 -1.18
N ASP A 32 -13.03 3.93 0.02
CA ASP A 32 -13.02 5.33 0.41
C ASP A 32 -11.58 5.90 0.31
N PRO A 33 -11.24 6.65 -0.74
CA PRO A 33 -9.87 7.11 -0.95
C PRO A 33 -9.42 8.14 0.10
N ARG A 34 -10.34 8.92 0.68
CA ARG A 34 -10.01 9.96 1.66
C ARG A 34 -9.56 9.31 2.97
N ARG A 35 -10.31 8.32 3.44
CA ARG A 35 -9.96 7.52 4.63
C ARG A 35 -8.75 6.62 4.38
N GLN A 36 -8.64 6.02 3.19
CA GLN A 36 -7.47 5.21 2.84
C GLN A 36 -6.17 6.03 2.94
N ARG A 37 -6.15 7.24 2.36
CA ARG A 37 -4.99 8.14 2.47
C ARG A 37 -4.68 8.55 3.90
N ALA A 38 -5.68 8.64 4.78
CA ALA A 38 -5.45 8.91 6.19
C ALA A 38 -4.76 7.73 6.89
N LEU A 39 -5.20 6.49 6.61
CA LEU A 39 -4.56 5.27 7.12
C LEU A 39 -3.11 5.15 6.65
N THR A 40 -2.84 5.42 5.36
CA THR A 40 -1.46 5.42 4.81
C THR A 40 -0.56 6.50 5.40
N ARG A 41 -1.10 7.59 5.96
CA ARG A 41 -0.28 8.59 6.66
C ARG A 41 -0.02 8.24 8.12
N TYR A 42 -0.86 7.39 8.69
CA TYR A 42 -0.78 6.99 10.09
C TYR A 42 0.15 5.78 10.28
N TYR A 43 0.05 4.80 9.37
CA TYR A 43 0.92 3.62 9.29
C TYR A 43 2.14 3.88 8.42
#